data_AF-A0A016UJ56-F1
#
_entry.id   AF-A0A016UJ56-F1
#
_cell.length_a   1.000
_cell.length_b   1.000
_cell.length_c   1.000
_cell.angle_alpha   90.00
_cell.angle_beta   90.00
_cell.angle_gamma   90.00
#
_symmetry.space_group_name_H-M   'P 1'
#
loop_
_entity.id
_entity.type
_entity.pdbx_description
1 polymer ?
#
loop_
_entity_poly.entity_id
_entity_poly.type
_entity_poly.pdbx_seq_one_letter_code
_entity_poly.pdbx_strand_id
1 'polypeptide(L)'
;MGATSSMSPELLDFVMCGVVTTIDNCDEVLITQVGSVGRLETLPGLALDMFATCAEVALDGFSNSLDVEWPNFFLPTMSRIIVRWFTLLEADDRTTFLVRTLVRALLHVKELPEDLWLNEKLCPELDKLGYDAVHQTLVIHSEGLIVSENPYIRFAALHMLKLMSPLMYRQQNGRWTDDEKVSSSGPRRVVVADTLTRLISDATGWPAIMAFDAALVPLKSFQIHIAFCSGVYSLMQLATLISNLFSPLLNYPMWRVVPVFPC
;
A
#
# COMPACT_ATOMS: atom_id res chain seq x y z
N MET A 1 16.45 14.29 -14.58
CA MET A 1 16.44 15.69 -14.10
C MET A 1 15.51 16.47 -15.01
N GLY A 2 14.21 16.41 -14.71
CA GLY A 2 13.12 16.95 -15.54
C GLY A 2 12.67 18.33 -15.08
N ALA A 3 11.83 18.99 -15.89
CA ALA A 3 11.43 20.40 -15.82
C ALA A 3 11.03 20.99 -14.45
N THR A 4 10.69 20.17 -13.46
CA THR A 4 10.35 20.62 -12.09
C THR A 4 11.51 21.32 -11.38
N SER A 5 12.76 21.00 -11.70
CA SER A 5 13.94 21.68 -11.11
C SER A 5 14.20 23.09 -11.68
N SER A 6 13.42 23.53 -12.67
CA SER A 6 13.57 24.84 -13.33
C SER A 6 12.50 25.85 -12.96
N MET A 7 11.47 25.44 -12.20
CA MET A 7 10.37 26.30 -11.76
C MET A 7 10.77 27.06 -10.49
N SER A 8 10.32 28.31 -10.36
CA SER A 8 10.52 29.04 -9.11
C SER A 8 9.70 28.39 -7.98
N PRO A 9 10.15 28.50 -6.71
CA PRO A 9 9.42 27.97 -5.57
C PRO A 9 7.95 28.40 -5.52
N GLU A 10 7.66 29.67 -5.82
CA GLU A 10 6.31 30.23 -5.77
C GLU A 10 5.42 29.65 -6.86
N LEU A 11 5.97 29.39 -8.05
CA LEU A 11 5.23 28.76 -9.13
C LEU A 11 4.95 27.29 -8.82
N LEU A 12 5.90 26.59 -8.19
CA LEU A 12 5.72 25.20 -7.80
C LEU A 12 4.68 25.05 -6.69
N ASP A 13 4.71 25.93 -5.68
CA ASP A 13 3.67 26.00 -4.64
C ASP A 13 2.28 26.30 -5.24
N PHE A 14 2.17 27.33 -6.10
CA PHE A 14 0.92 27.63 -6.80
C PHE A 14 0.37 26.43 -7.56
N VAL A 15 1.25 25.69 -8.26
CA VAL A 15 0.85 24.52 -9.03
C VAL A 15 0.46 23.36 -8.12
N MET A 16 1.19 23.12 -7.02
CA MET A 16 0.84 22.08 -6.04
C MET A 16 -0.49 22.37 -5.34
N CYS A 17 -0.75 23.63 -4.99
CA CYS A 17 -2.06 24.07 -4.53
C CYS A 17 -3.15 23.81 -5.58
N GLY A 18 -2.87 24.09 -6.86
CA GLY A 18 -3.76 23.77 -7.97
C GLY A 18 -4.03 22.26 -8.11
N VAL A 19 -3.02 21.42 -7.92
CA VAL A 19 -3.14 19.94 -7.94
C VAL A 19 -4.05 19.46 -6.82
N VAL A 20 -3.81 19.90 -5.57
CA VAL A 20 -4.63 19.54 -4.42
C VAL A 20 -6.07 20.00 -4.63
N THR A 21 -6.27 21.25 -5.04
CA THR A 21 -7.61 21.81 -5.30
C THR A 21 -8.34 21.03 -6.40
N THR A 22 -7.62 20.64 -7.46
CA THR A 22 -8.21 19.85 -8.56
C THR A 22 -8.66 18.49 -8.07
N ILE A 23 -7.83 17.80 -7.28
CA ILE A 23 -8.13 16.47 -6.77
C ILE A 23 -9.25 16.51 -5.75
N ASP A 24 -9.27 17.49 -4.86
CA ASP A 24 -10.35 17.70 -3.88
C ASP A 24 -11.71 17.91 -4.58
N ASN A 25 -11.75 18.76 -5.61
CA ASN A 25 -12.97 18.94 -6.41
C ASN A 25 -13.37 17.66 -7.17
N CYS A 26 -12.39 16.92 -7.71
CA CYS A 26 -12.67 15.67 -8.41
C CYS A 26 -13.20 14.60 -7.45
N ASP A 27 -12.72 14.59 -6.22
CA ASP A 27 -13.13 13.65 -5.19
C ASP A 27 -14.60 13.83 -4.81
N GLU A 28 -15.04 15.07 -4.57
CA GLU A 28 -16.46 15.38 -4.33
C GLU A 28 -17.36 14.89 -5.47
N VAL A 29 -16.91 15.02 -6.72
CA VAL A 29 -17.66 14.52 -7.89
C VAL A 29 -17.66 12.98 -7.96
N LEU A 30 -16.52 12.34 -7.69
CA LEU A 30 -16.40 10.87 -7.73
C LEU A 30 -17.25 10.20 -6.65
N ILE A 31 -17.35 10.81 -5.47
CA ILE A 31 -18.20 10.31 -4.37
C ILE A 31 -19.69 10.49 -4.69
N THR A 32 -20.07 11.62 -5.30
CA THR A 32 -21.49 11.94 -5.54
C THR A 32 -22.06 11.31 -6.80
N GLN A 33 -21.25 11.05 -7.83
CA GLN A 33 -21.68 10.46 -9.10
C GLN A 33 -21.29 8.99 -9.22
N VAL A 34 -22.01 8.14 -8.50
CA VAL A 34 -21.89 6.67 -8.60
C VAL A 34 -22.05 6.25 -10.07
N GLY A 35 -20.98 5.70 -10.65
CA GLY A 35 -20.97 5.14 -12.02
C GLY A 35 -20.37 6.04 -13.12
N SER A 36 -19.85 7.23 -12.80
CA SER A 36 -19.26 8.12 -13.81
C SER A 36 -17.72 8.17 -13.82
N VAL A 37 -17.02 7.15 -13.29
CA VAL A 37 -15.54 7.11 -13.25
C VAL A 37 -14.94 7.35 -14.64
N GLY A 38 -15.62 6.88 -15.71
CA GLY A 38 -15.20 7.12 -17.09
C GLY A 38 -15.25 8.58 -17.58
N ARG A 39 -15.87 9.52 -16.85
CA ARG A 39 -15.93 10.95 -17.24
C ARG A 39 -14.78 11.78 -16.66
N LEU A 40 -14.14 11.34 -15.59
CA LEU A 40 -13.05 12.05 -14.93
C LEU A 40 -11.76 11.22 -15.00
N GLU A 41 -11.35 10.81 -16.20
CA GLU A 41 -10.10 10.05 -16.36
C GLU A 41 -8.88 10.98 -16.45
N THR A 42 -8.97 12.01 -17.29
CA THR A 42 -7.79 12.79 -17.70
C THR A 42 -7.32 13.77 -16.62
N LEU A 43 -8.24 14.59 -16.09
CA LEU A 43 -7.87 15.65 -15.15
C LEU A 43 -7.34 15.11 -13.81
N PRO A 44 -8.06 14.23 -13.09
CA PRO A 44 -7.51 13.67 -11.84
C PRO A 44 -6.30 12.76 -12.10
N GLY A 45 -6.25 12.05 -13.24
CA GLY A 45 -5.08 11.27 -13.62
C GLY A 45 -3.82 12.14 -13.80
N LEU A 46 -3.95 13.31 -14.45
CA LEU A 46 -2.84 14.26 -14.60
C LEU A 46 -2.42 14.86 -13.26
N ALA A 47 -3.38 15.18 -12.39
CA ALA A 47 -3.10 15.71 -11.07
C ALA A 47 -2.36 14.67 -10.19
N LEU A 48 -2.77 13.40 -10.24
CA LEU A 48 -2.07 12.29 -9.56
C LEU A 48 -0.67 12.06 -10.13
N ASP A 49 -0.51 12.12 -11.45
CA ASP A 49 0.80 11.98 -12.10
C ASP A 49 1.76 13.11 -11.70
N MET A 50 1.23 14.33 -11.62
CA MET A 50 1.98 15.49 -11.14
C MET A 50 2.37 15.34 -9.66
N PHE A 51 1.45 14.91 -8.80
CA PHE A 51 1.75 14.60 -7.41
C PHE A 51 2.84 13.53 -7.30
N ALA A 52 2.74 12.42 -8.03
CA ALA A 52 3.75 11.36 -8.00
C ALA A 52 5.13 11.87 -8.44
N THR A 53 5.16 12.72 -9.48
CA THR A 53 6.41 13.34 -9.93
C THR A 53 7.01 14.25 -8.85
N CYS A 54 6.18 15.01 -8.12
CA CYS A 54 6.66 15.82 -7.00
C CYS A 54 7.11 14.95 -5.82
N ALA A 55 6.42 13.84 -5.56
CA ALA A 55 6.79 12.88 -4.52
C ALA A 55 8.14 12.19 -4.81
N GLU A 56 8.48 11.98 -6.08
CA GLU A 56 9.81 11.52 -6.48
C GLU A 56 10.88 12.60 -6.23
N VAL A 57 10.61 13.86 -6.57
CA VAL A 57 11.52 14.99 -6.27
C VAL A 57 11.72 15.17 -4.77
N ALA A 58 10.67 14.99 -3.97
CA ALA A 58 10.71 15.12 -2.52
C ALA A 58 11.73 14.17 -1.85
N LEU A 59 12.06 13.03 -2.49
CA LEU A 59 13.07 12.10 -1.97
C LEU A 59 14.47 12.71 -1.91
N ASP A 60 14.79 13.58 -2.88
CA ASP A 60 16.06 14.30 -2.95
C ASP A 60 16.00 15.68 -2.27
N GLY A 61 14.80 16.09 -1.83
CA GLY A 61 14.48 17.43 -1.33
C GLY A 61 14.19 18.44 -2.44
N PHE A 62 13.28 19.36 -2.18
CA PHE A 62 12.91 20.44 -3.10
C PHE A 62 13.89 21.62 -3.07
N SER A 63 14.67 21.75 -1.99
CA SER A 63 15.58 22.89 -1.74
C SER A 63 14.84 24.25 -1.72
N ASN A 64 13.58 24.25 -1.27
CA ASN A 64 12.73 25.44 -1.23
C ASN A 64 11.64 25.32 -0.13
N SER A 65 10.64 26.22 -0.13
CA SER A 65 9.56 26.23 0.89
C SER A 65 8.78 24.92 0.98
N LEU A 66 8.75 24.12 -0.10
CA LEU A 66 8.06 22.84 -0.14
C LEU A 66 8.72 21.78 0.71
N ASP A 67 10.00 21.91 1.09
CA ASP A 67 10.59 20.98 2.06
C ASP A 67 9.86 21.02 3.41
N VAL A 68 9.24 22.15 3.73
CA VAL A 68 8.39 22.33 4.91
C VAL A 68 6.94 21.96 4.59
N GLU A 69 6.39 22.45 3.48
CA GLU A 69 4.96 22.27 3.19
C GLU A 69 4.62 20.86 2.70
N TRP A 70 5.55 20.16 2.06
CA TRP A 70 5.34 18.80 1.55
C TRP A 70 4.94 17.82 2.66
N PRO A 71 5.75 17.58 3.70
CA PRO A 71 5.38 16.63 4.76
C PRO A 71 4.21 17.13 5.63
N ASN A 72 4.01 18.45 5.74
CA ASN A 72 3.03 19.02 6.66
C ASN A 72 1.65 19.27 6.05
N PHE A 73 1.55 19.45 4.73
CA PHE A 73 0.31 19.81 4.06
C PHE A 73 0.04 18.97 2.81
N PHE A 74 0.94 19.01 1.81
CA PHE A 74 0.67 18.39 0.51
C PHE A 74 0.56 16.87 0.60
N LEU A 75 1.54 16.20 1.22
CA LEU A 75 1.57 14.75 1.34
C LEU A 75 0.40 14.22 2.20
N PRO A 76 0.11 14.75 3.40
CA PRO A 76 -1.03 14.28 4.19
C PRO A 76 -2.37 14.46 3.48
N THR A 77 -2.60 15.64 2.87
CA THR A 77 -3.86 15.95 2.17
C THR A 77 -4.08 15.01 0.99
N MET A 78 -3.06 14.85 0.16
CA MET A 78 -3.11 13.96 -1.00
C MET A 78 -3.26 12.49 -0.59
N SER A 79 -2.53 12.06 0.44
CA SER A 79 -2.57 10.67 0.91
C SER A 79 -3.98 10.27 1.36
N ARG A 80 -4.72 11.17 2.03
CA ARG A 80 -6.13 10.92 2.41
C ARG A 80 -7.00 10.63 1.19
N ILE A 81 -6.91 11.47 0.16
CA ILE A 81 -7.72 11.34 -1.05
C ILE A 81 -7.31 10.09 -1.84
N ILE A 82 -6.00 9.84 -1.98
CA ILE A 82 -5.45 8.66 -2.67
C ILE A 82 -5.91 7.36 -2.01
N VAL A 83 -5.85 7.27 -0.67
CA VAL A 83 -6.31 6.07 0.06
C VAL A 83 -7.83 5.91 -0.06
N ARG A 84 -8.59 7.00 -0.06
CA ARG A 84 -10.03 6.94 -0.32
C ARG A 84 -10.32 6.45 -1.74
N TRP A 85 -9.63 6.95 -2.76
CA TRP A 85 -9.81 6.50 -4.15
C TRP A 85 -9.36 5.05 -4.36
N PHE A 86 -8.36 4.58 -3.61
CA PHE A 86 -8.03 3.15 -3.59
C PHE A 86 -9.25 2.29 -3.22
N THR A 87 -10.08 2.74 -2.29
CA THR A 87 -11.32 2.01 -1.91
C THR A 87 -12.42 2.01 -2.97
N LEU A 88 -12.26 2.81 -4.03
CA LEU A 88 -13.17 2.86 -5.18
C LEU A 88 -12.76 1.89 -6.30
N LEU A 89 -11.55 1.34 -6.26
CA LEU A 89 -11.09 0.37 -7.24
C LEU A 89 -11.86 -0.95 -7.12
N GLU A 90 -12.18 -1.57 -8.25
CA GLU A 90 -12.79 -2.89 -8.35
C GLU A 90 -11.82 -3.91 -8.94
N ALA A 91 -11.97 -5.19 -8.61
CA ALA A 91 -11.00 -6.22 -9.02
C ALA A 91 -10.96 -6.44 -10.55
N ASP A 92 -12.04 -6.11 -11.26
CA ASP A 92 -12.20 -6.23 -12.70
C ASP A 92 -11.96 -4.91 -13.46
N ASP A 93 -11.56 -3.85 -12.77
CA ASP A 93 -11.22 -2.57 -13.38
C ASP A 93 -10.14 -2.72 -14.47
N ARG A 94 -10.38 -2.06 -15.60
CA ARG A 94 -9.43 -2.02 -16.71
C ARG A 94 -8.23 -1.15 -16.36
N THR A 95 -7.10 -1.43 -16.99
CA THR A 95 -5.92 -0.57 -16.89
C THR A 95 -6.14 0.75 -17.65
N THR A 96 -6.74 1.74 -16.99
CA THR A 96 -6.91 3.09 -17.52
C THR A 96 -5.74 4.02 -17.15
N PHE A 97 -5.78 5.27 -17.59
CA PHE A 97 -4.78 6.25 -17.18
C PHE A 97 -4.93 6.60 -15.70
N LEU A 98 -6.16 6.81 -15.24
CA LEU A 98 -6.45 7.07 -13.83
C LEU A 98 -6.00 5.92 -12.93
N VAL A 99 -6.33 4.66 -13.28
CA VAL A 99 -5.92 3.50 -12.46
C VAL A 99 -4.40 3.43 -12.33
N ARG A 100 -3.66 3.56 -13.44
CA ARG A 100 -2.18 3.50 -13.40
C ARG A 100 -1.57 4.62 -12.57
N THR A 101 -2.07 5.85 -12.71
CA THR A 101 -1.56 7.02 -11.98
C THR A 101 -1.94 6.97 -10.51
N LEU A 102 -3.14 6.48 -10.17
CA LEU A 102 -3.54 6.22 -8.79
C LEU A 102 -2.62 5.21 -8.11
N VAL A 103 -2.31 4.09 -8.77
CA VAL A 103 -1.38 3.10 -8.21
C VAL A 103 0.01 3.71 -8.02
N ARG A 104 0.51 4.46 -9.01
CA ARG A 104 1.81 5.16 -8.89
C ARG A 104 1.81 6.12 -7.69
N ALA A 105 0.77 6.94 -7.54
CA ALA A 105 0.65 7.89 -6.43
C ALA A 105 0.52 7.17 -5.07
N LEU A 106 -0.26 6.09 -5.01
CA LEU A 106 -0.44 5.28 -3.79
C LEU A 106 0.88 4.70 -3.28
N LEU A 107 1.81 4.31 -4.15
CA LEU A 107 3.12 3.81 -3.74
C LEU A 107 3.98 4.84 -2.97
N HIS A 108 3.66 6.13 -3.09
CA HIS A 108 4.31 7.20 -2.31
C HIS A 108 3.69 7.39 -0.92
N VAL A 109 2.51 6.83 -0.64
CA VAL A 109 1.92 6.82 0.69
C VAL A 109 2.68 5.79 1.54
N LYS A 110 3.46 6.25 2.52
CA LYS A 110 4.28 5.38 3.38
C LYS A 110 3.65 5.05 4.72
N GLU A 111 2.65 5.82 5.13
CA GLU A 111 1.92 5.68 6.38
C GLU A 111 0.43 5.94 6.12
N LEU A 112 -0.43 5.34 6.94
CA LEU A 112 -1.87 5.58 6.84
C LEU A 112 -2.20 6.98 7.39
N PRO A 113 -2.98 7.79 6.66
CA PRO A 113 -3.44 9.06 7.18
C PRO A 113 -4.33 8.89 8.44
N GLU A 114 -4.14 9.76 9.43
CA GLU A 114 -4.84 9.66 10.74
C GLU A 114 -6.35 9.94 10.65
N ASP A 115 -6.79 10.87 9.80
CA ASP A 115 -8.20 11.29 9.68
C ASP A 115 -8.87 10.70 8.43
N LEU A 116 -8.78 9.39 8.22
CA LEU A 116 -9.43 8.73 7.09
C LEU A 116 -10.93 8.52 7.34
N TRP A 117 -11.74 8.97 6.39
CA TRP A 117 -13.19 8.72 6.36
C TRP A 117 -13.51 7.90 5.12
N LEU A 118 -13.91 6.63 5.33
CA LEU A 118 -14.15 5.65 4.28
C LEU A 118 -15.57 5.11 4.36
N ASN A 119 -16.10 4.63 3.24
CA ASN A 119 -17.34 3.85 3.24
C ASN A 119 -17.09 2.52 3.95
N GLU A 120 -17.65 2.38 5.15
CA GLU A 120 -17.33 1.28 6.05
C GLU A 120 -17.74 -0.09 5.48
N LYS A 121 -16.78 -1.02 5.45
CA LYS A 121 -17.01 -2.44 5.26
C LYS A 121 -16.67 -3.15 6.57
N LEU A 122 -17.68 -3.75 7.20
CA LEU A 122 -17.52 -4.43 8.49
C LEU A 122 -17.37 -5.94 8.27
N CYS A 123 -16.43 -6.54 8.98
CA CYS A 123 -16.20 -7.98 9.01
C CYS A 123 -16.22 -8.47 10.46
N PRO A 124 -17.15 -9.38 10.83
CA PRO A 124 -17.23 -9.90 12.21
C PRO A 124 -15.93 -10.54 12.71
N GLU A 125 -15.10 -11.09 11.82
CA GLU A 125 -13.83 -11.72 12.15
C GLU A 125 -12.80 -10.67 12.58
N LEU A 126 -12.71 -9.56 11.85
CA LEU A 126 -11.83 -8.44 12.17
C LEU A 126 -12.36 -7.63 13.37
N ASP A 127 -13.67 -7.49 13.49
CA ASP A 127 -14.30 -6.83 14.63
C ASP A 127 -13.95 -7.51 15.96
N LYS A 128 -14.00 -8.86 15.99
CA LYS A 128 -13.56 -9.66 17.16
C LYS A 128 -12.08 -9.47 17.51
N LEU A 129 -11.26 -9.11 16.54
CA LEU A 129 -9.85 -8.81 16.73
C LEU A 129 -9.61 -7.34 17.12
N GLY A 130 -10.66 -6.52 17.19
CA GLY A 130 -10.60 -5.14 17.67
C GLY A 130 -10.11 -4.12 16.64
N TYR A 131 -10.21 -4.42 15.35
CA TYR A 131 -9.94 -3.42 14.31
C TYR A 131 -11.09 -2.42 14.22
N ASP A 132 -10.79 -1.12 14.10
CA ASP A 132 -11.82 -0.12 13.78
C ASP A 132 -12.34 -0.25 12.34
N ALA A 133 -13.43 0.45 12.03
CA ALA A 133 -14.12 0.35 10.74
C ALA A 133 -13.24 0.74 9.54
N VAL A 134 -12.33 1.71 9.69
CA VAL A 134 -11.41 2.15 8.64
C VAL A 134 -10.42 1.03 8.33
N HIS A 135 -9.78 0.48 9.36
CA HIS A 135 -8.86 -0.64 9.19
C HIS A 135 -9.57 -1.87 8.62
N GLN A 136 -10.75 -2.23 9.11
CA GLN A 136 -11.54 -3.33 8.55
C GLN A 136 -11.78 -3.13 7.05
N THR A 137 -12.19 -1.92 6.65
CA THR A 137 -12.44 -1.57 5.25
C THR A 137 -11.20 -1.75 4.39
N LEU A 138 -10.05 -1.24 4.82
CA LEU A 138 -8.79 -1.36 4.08
C LEU A 138 -8.33 -2.80 3.95
N VAL A 139 -8.45 -3.61 5.01
CA VAL A 139 -8.10 -5.04 4.96
C VAL A 139 -8.97 -5.79 3.97
N ILE A 140 -10.29 -5.69 4.10
CA ILE A 140 -11.26 -6.39 3.26
C ILE A 140 -11.07 -5.98 1.79
N HIS A 141 -10.91 -4.68 1.54
CA HIS A 141 -10.75 -4.16 0.18
C HIS A 141 -9.45 -4.66 -0.45
N SER A 142 -8.35 -4.61 0.29
CA SER A 142 -7.05 -5.09 -0.22
C SER A 142 -7.07 -6.59 -0.51
N GLU A 143 -7.71 -7.38 0.36
CA GLU A 143 -7.91 -8.81 0.15
C GLU A 143 -8.75 -9.10 -1.11
N GLY A 144 -9.82 -8.33 -1.37
CA GLY A 144 -10.60 -8.47 -2.59
C GLY A 144 -9.82 -8.12 -3.86
N LEU A 145 -8.93 -7.13 -3.78
CA LEU A 145 -8.17 -6.65 -4.95
C LEU A 145 -6.91 -7.46 -5.25
N ILE A 146 -6.33 -8.17 -4.27
CA ILE A 146 -5.07 -8.90 -4.45
C ILE A 146 -5.19 -10.06 -5.46
N VAL A 147 -6.42 -10.53 -5.72
CA VAL A 147 -6.73 -11.58 -6.71
C VAL A 147 -7.08 -11.04 -8.10
N SER A 148 -7.00 -9.72 -8.32
CA SER A 148 -7.29 -9.10 -9.62
C SER A 148 -6.37 -9.62 -10.74
N GLU A 149 -6.90 -9.81 -11.94
CA GLU A 149 -6.07 -10.08 -13.13
C GLU A 149 -5.21 -8.88 -13.52
N ASN A 150 -5.66 -7.66 -13.18
CA ASN A 150 -4.95 -6.43 -13.46
C ASN A 150 -3.73 -6.28 -12.51
N PRO A 151 -2.49 -6.28 -13.04
CA PRO A 151 -1.29 -6.22 -12.20
C PRO A 151 -1.19 -4.91 -11.42
N TYR A 152 -1.68 -3.79 -11.95
CA TYR A 152 -1.65 -2.51 -11.23
C TYR A 152 -2.51 -2.57 -9.97
N ILE A 153 -3.71 -3.11 -10.08
CA ILE A 153 -4.65 -3.27 -8.95
C ILE A 153 -4.06 -4.21 -7.90
N ARG A 154 -3.42 -5.30 -8.32
CA ARG A 154 -2.67 -6.18 -7.42
C ARG A 154 -1.54 -5.46 -6.69
N PHE A 155 -0.78 -4.59 -7.38
CA PHE A 155 0.27 -3.80 -6.73
C PHE A 155 -0.28 -2.79 -5.74
N ALA A 156 -1.42 -2.15 -6.04
CA ALA A 156 -2.09 -1.27 -5.09
C ALA A 156 -2.54 -2.04 -3.83
N ALA A 157 -3.16 -3.20 -4.02
CA ALA A 157 -3.57 -4.08 -2.93
C ALA A 157 -2.38 -4.55 -2.08
N LEU A 158 -1.30 -5.00 -2.72
CA LEU A 158 -0.05 -5.38 -2.03
C LEU A 158 0.50 -4.22 -1.20
N HIS A 159 0.56 -3.02 -1.77
CA HIS A 159 1.08 -1.86 -1.07
C HIS A 159 0.25 -1.54 0.17
N MET A 160 -1.08 -1.57 0.06
CA MET A 160 -1.97 -1.37 1.20
C MET A 160 -1.81 -2.48 2.25
N LEU A 161 -1.72 -3.75 1.85
CA LEU A 161 -1.43 -4.85 2.77
C LEU A 161 -0.09 -4.66 3.49
N LYS A 162 0.94 -4.13 2.81
CA LYS A 162 2.22 -3.80 3.44
C LYS A 162 2.08 -2.70 4.47
N LEU A 163 1.32 -1.64 4.20
CA LEU A 163 1.03 -0.57 5.17
C LEU A 163 0.24 -1.09 6.38
N MET A 164 -0.72 -1.98 6.14
CA MET A 164 -1.57 -2.55 7.19
C MET A 164 -0.86 -3.63 8.02
N SER A 165 0.10 -4.35 7.44
CA SER A 165 0.73 -5.51 8.09
C SER A 165 1.33 -5.23 9.47
N PRO A 166 2.03 -4.10 9.75
CA PRO A 166 2.57 -3.86 11.09
C PRO A 166 1.46 -3.67 12.12
N LEU A 167 0.37 -3.00 11.73
CA LEU A 167 -0.82 -2.84 12.56
C LEU A 167 -1.47 -4.19 12.84
N MET A 168 -1.64 -5.02 11.80
CA MET A 168 -2.23 -6.34 11.97
C MET A 168 -1.44 -7.22 12.95
N TYR A 169 -0.11 -7.19 12.84
CA TYR A 169 0.77 -7.92 13.74
C TYR A 169 0.66 -7.41 15.17
N ARG A 170 0.69 -6.08 15.39
CA ARG A 170 0.52 -5.48 16.73
C ARG A 170 -0.82 -5.85 17.35
N GLN A 171 -1.90 -5.82 16.57
CA GLN A 171 -3.24 -6.11 17.03
C GLN A 171 -3.38 -7.59 17.47
N GLN A 172 -2.91 -8.52 16.64
CA GLN A 172 -3.14 -9.95 16.85
C GLN A 172 -2.10 -10.62 17.74
N ASN A 173 -0.86 -10.13 17.76
CA ASN A 173 0.18 -10.69 18.60
C ASN A 173 0.26 -9.99 19.98
N GLY A 174 -0.52 -8.92 20.21
CA GLY A 174 -0.47 -8.13 21.43
C GLY A 174 0.79 -7.26 21.53
N ARG A 175 1.09 -6.73 22.72
CA ARG A 175 2.23 -5.81 22.99
C ARG A 175 3.58 -6.51 22.81
N TRP A 176 4.00 -6.64 21.57
CA TRP A 176 5.37 -6.95 21.15
C TRP A 176 6.26 -5.69 21.16
N THR A 177 5.63 -4.53 21.38
CA THR A 177 6.18 -3.17 21.34
C THR A 177 6.51 -2.59 22.70
N ASP A 178 6.05 -3.19 23.81
CA ASP A 178 6.36 -2.70 25.15
C ASP A 178 7.56 -3.49 25.68
N ASP A 179 8.70 -2.82 25.79
CA ASP A 179 10.03 -3.32 26.15
C ASP A 179 10.16 -4.05 27.51
N GLU A 180 9.08 -4.39 28.20
CA GLU A 180 9.16 -4.96 29.55
C GLU A 180 8.65 -6.40 29.63
N LYS A 181 9.63 -7.29 29.85
CA LYS A 181 9.57 -8.70 30.30
C LYS A 181 9.80 -9.72 29.18
N VAL A 182 11.09 -9.88 28.88
CA VAL A 182 11.66 -11.12 28.36
C VAL A 182 11.36 -12.25 29.35
N SER A 183 10.27 -13.01 29.13
CA SER A 183 10.12 -14.30 29.81
C SER A 183 11.16 -15.27 29.25
N SER A 184 11.89 -15.90 30.15
CA SER A 184 13.03 -16.79 29.90
C SER A 184 12.65 -18.17 29.34
N SER A 185 11.55 -18.28 28.58
CA SER A 185 10.86 -19.57 28.30
C SER A 185 10.96 -20.08 26.86
N GLY A 186 11.96 -19.68 26.08
CA GLY A 186 12.24 -20.20 24.73
C GLY A 186 11.97 -19.21 23.59
N PRO A 187 12.21 -19.60 22.32
CA PRO A 187 12.04 -18.72 21.17
C PRO A 187 10.58 -18.26 21.07
N ARG A 188 10.37 -16.94 21.09
CA ARG A 188 9.05 -16.31 20.93
C ARG A 188 8.47 -16.71 19.57
N ARG A 189 7.20 -17.13 19.51
CA ARG A 189 6.52 -17.47 18.25
C ARG A 189 5.70 -16.28 17.79
N VAL A 190 6.02 -15.68 16.63
CA VAL A 190 5.15 -14.68 16.00
C VAL A 190 4.11 -15.45 15.20
N VAL A 191 2.85 -15.08 15.35
CA VAL A 191 1.78 -15.56 14.50
C VAL A 191 1.62 -14.55 13.36
N VAL A 192 1.69 -15.05 12.13
CA VAL A 192 1.37 -14.24 10.94
C VAL A 192 -0.10 -13.86 11.03
N ALA A 193 -0.42 -12.60 10.72
CA ALA A 193 -1.79 -12.11 10.84
C ALA A 193 -2.78 -13.01 10.09
N ASP A 194 -3.92 -13.33 10.71
CA ASP A 194 -4.90 -14.32 10.20
C ASP A 194 -5.29 -14.07 8.74
N THR A 195 -5.56 -12.81 8.37
CA THR A 195 -5.86 -12.43 6.98
C THR A 195 -4.73 -12.80 6.01
N LEU A 196 -3.48 -12.53 6.38
CA LEU A 196 -2.33 -12.86 5.54
C LEU A 196 -2.10 -14.38 5.51
N THR A 197 -2.26 -15.07 6.64
CA THR A 197 -2.19 -16.53 6.71
C THR A 197 -3.21 -17.19 5.77
N ARG A 198 -4.45 -16.69 5.78
CA ARG A 198 -5.52 -17.14 4.88
C ARG A 198 -5.14 -16.91 3.41
N LEU A 199 -4.75 -15.68 3.06
CA LEU A 199 -4.36 -15.35 1.69
C LEU A 199 -3.19 -16.19 1.17
N ILE A 200 -2.19 -16.48 2.02
CA ILE A 200 -1.04 -17.29 1.62
C ILE A 200 -1.43 -18.77 1.45
N SER A 201 -2.37 -19.26 2.25
CA SER A 201 -2.77 -20.68 2.25
C SER A 201 -3.81 -20.98 1.16
N ASP A 202 -4.75 -20.06 0.94
CA ASP A 202 -5.93 -20.30 0.13
C ASP A 202 -5.77 -19.79 -1.31
N ALA A 203 -4.93 -18.79 -1.54
CA ALA A 203 -4.67 -18.30 -2.89
C ALA A 203 -3.56 -19.10 -3.59
N THR A 204 -3.53 -19.05 -4.92
CA THR A 204 -2.48 -19.68 -5.73
C THR A 204 -1.77 -18.66 -6.61
N GLY A 205 -0.49 -18.88 -6.90
CA GLY A 205 0.30 -17.99 -7.76
C GLY A 205 0.61 -16.63 -7.13
N TRP A 206 0.44 -15.56 -7.89
CA TRP A 206 0.86 -14.21 -7.50
C TRP A 206 0.21 -13.67 -6.22
N PRO A 207 -1.11 -13.81 -5.99
CA PRO A 207 -1.74 -13.31 -4.76
C PRO A 207 -1.11 -13.87 -3.48
N ALA A 208 -0.81 -15.18 -3.46
CA ALA A 208 -0.15 -15.82 -2.31
C ALA A 208 1.28 -15.29 -2.09
N ILE A 209 2.05 -15.12 -3.18
CA ILE A 209 3.41 -14.54 -3.12
C ILE A 209 3.37 -13.10 -2.60
N MET A 210 2.40 -12.30 -3.05
CA MET A 210 2.23 -10.91 -2.63
C MET A 210 1.79 -10.81 -1.16
N ALA A 211 0.83 -11.63 -0.72
CA ALA A 211 0.44 -11.70 0.68
C ALA A 211 1.60 -12.12 1.59
N PHE A 212 2.45 -13.04 1.11
CA PHE A 212 3.68 -13.42 1.79
C PHE A 212 4.66 -12.25 1.91
N ASP A 213 4.91 -11.51 0.82
CA ASP A 213 5.77 -10.32 0.84
C ASP A 213 5.25 -9.24 1.82
N ALA A 214 3.93 -9.05 1.91
CA ALA A 214 3.32 -8.19 2.93
C ALA A 214 3.56 -8.71 4.36
N ALA A 215 3.42 -10.03 4.59
CA ALA A 215 3.64 -10.64 5.89
C ALA A 215 5.09 -10.52 6.40
N LEU A 216 6.07 -10.33 5.50
CA LEU A 216 7.47 -10.15 5.85
C LEU A 216 7.82 -8.73 6.29
N VAL A 217 7.02 -7.71 5.96
CA VAL A 217 7.33 -6.30 6.26
C VAL A 217 7.58 -6.07 7.75
N PRO A 218 6.70 -6.51 8.67
CA PRO A 218 6.91 -6.26 10.10
C PRO A 218 8.11 -7.05 10.63
N LEU A 219 8.38 -8.23 10.08
CA LEU A 219 9.49 -9.10 10.52
C LEU A 219 10.87 -8.49 10.27
N LYS A 220 10.99 -7.54 9.33
CA LYS A 220 12.26 -6.83 9.08
C LYS A 220 12.58 -5.78 10.15
N SER A 221 11.56 -5.16 10.74
CA SER A 221 11.73 -4.06 11.70
C SER A 221 11.82 -4.54 13.13
N PHE A 222 11.10 -5.61 13.47
CA PHE A 222 11.38 -6.32 14.70
C PHE A 222 12.75 -6.99 14.53
N GLN A 223 13.69 -6.85 15.48
CA GLN A 223 14.98 -7.58 15.50
C GLN A 223 14.77 -9.09 15.76
N ILE A 224 13.75 -9.65 15.15
CA ILE A 224 13.21 -10.98 15.33
C ILE A 224 13.83 -11.83 14.23
N HIS A 225 15.16 -11.92 14.25
CA HIS A 225 15.88 -12.94 13.49
C HIS A 225 15.70 -14.34 14.12
N ILE A 226 15.04 -14.43 15.29
CA ILE A 226 14.97 -15.64 16.12
C ILE A 226 13.52 -16.06 16.46
N ALA A 227 12.48 -15.36 16.00
CA ALA A 227 11.14 -15.93 16.14
C ALA A 227 10.88 -16.93 15.05
N PHE A 228 10.67 -18.16 15.48
CA PHE A 228 10.14 -19.22 14.65
C PHE A 228 8.66 -18.90 14.38
N CYS A 229 8.35 -18.34 13.22
CA CYS A 229 6.97 -18.29 12.77
C CYS A 229 6.49 -19.73 12.59
N SER A 230 5.52 -20.19 13.38
CA SER A 230 4.92 -21.52 13.20
C SER A 230 4.28 -21.68 11.82
N GLY A 231 3.89 -20.57 11.17
CA GLY A 231 3.47 -20.55 9.77
C GLY A 231 4.64 -20.71 8.77
N VAL A 232 5.88 -20.39 9.12
CA VAL A 232 7.01 -20.50 8.17
C VAL A 232 7.38 -21.95 7.87
N TYR A 233 7.00 -22.90 8.72
CA TYR A 233 7.20 -24.34 8.43
C TYR A 233 6.28 -24.87 7.33
N SER A 234 5.05 -24.35 7.19
CA SER A 234 4.24 -24.61 5.99
C SER A 234 4.77 -23.82 4.78
N LEU A 235 5.36 -22.65 5.00
CA LEU A 235 5.95 -21.80 3.96
C LEU A 235 7.29 -22.30 3.40
N MET A 236 8.05 -23.15 4.11
CA MET A 236 9.21 -23.84 3.53
C MET A 236 8.79 -24.77 2.37
N GLN A 237 7.55 -25.24 2.33
CA GLN A 237 7.02 -25.95 1.16
C GLN A 237 6.73 -24.99 -0.01
N LEU A 238 6.41 -23.73 0.31
CA LEU A 238 6.23 -22.63 -0.64
C LEU A 238 7.57 -22.14 -1.21
N ALA A 239 8.69 -22.24 -0.47
CA ALA A 239 10.04 -22.05 -1.03
C ALA A 239 10.35 -23.09 -2.13
N THR A 240 9.88 -24.33 -1.97
CA THR A 240 9.92 -25.37 -3.02
C THR A 240 9.01 -25.01 -4.21
N LEU A 241 7.87 -24.37 -3.94
CA LEU A 241 6.94 -23.86 -4.95
C LEU A 241 7.52 -22.65 -5.72
N ILE A 242 8.18 -21.73 -5.03
CA ILE A 242 8.93 -20.58 -5.54
C ILE A 242 10.07 -21.07 -6.44
N SER A 243 10.81 -22.11 -6.01
CA SER A 243 11.86 -22.71 -6.85
C SER A 243 11.33 -23.31 -8.16
N ASN A 244 10.06 -23.74 -8.19
CA ASN A 244 9.37 -24.22 -9.39
C ASN A 244 8.69 -23.10 -10.21
N LEU A 245 8.22 -22.03 -9.56
CA LEU A 245 7.57 -20.86 -10.15
C LEU A 245 8.53 -19.86 -10.80
N PHE A 246 9.80 -19.80 -10.36
CA PHE A 246 10.79 -18.87 -10.90
C PHE A 246 11.52 -19.36 -12.16
N SER A 247 11.38 -20.64 -12.53
CA SER A 247 11.99 -21.20 -13.75
C SER A 247 11.49 -20.53 -15.06
N PRO A 248 10.19 -20.14 -15.19
CA PRO A 248 9.69 -19.40 -16.35
C PRO A 248 9.83 -17.88 -16.26
N LEU A 249 10.04 -17.30 -15.08
CA LEU A 249 9.98 -15.84 -14.83
C LEU A 249 11.24 -15.06 -15.22
N LEU A 250 12.37 -15.74 -15.47
CA LEU A 250 13.60 -15.12 -15.99
C LEU A 250 13.45 -14.54 -17.42
N ASN A 251 12.31 -14.75 -18.09
CA ASN A 251 12.07 -14.28 -19.46
C ASN A 251 11.21 -13.00 -19.58
N TYR A 252 10.73 -12.40 -18.47
CA TYR A 252 9.91 -11.18 -18.54
C TYR A 252 10.73 -9.90 -18.23
N PRO A 253 10.73 -8.89 -19.13
CA PRO A 253 11.59 -7.69 -19.01
C PRO A 253 11.21 -6.73 -17.86
N MET A 254 10.04 -6.89 -17.24
CA MET A 254 9.56 -6.01 -16.15
C MET A 254 10.33 -6.18 -14.83
N TRP A 255 11.06 -7.30 -14.68
CA TRP A 255 11.83 -7.62 -13.46
C TRP A 255 13.24 -7.01 -13.43
N ARG A 256 13.66 -6.28 -14.46
CA ARG A 256 14.95 -5.58 -14.46
C ARG A 256 15.01 -4.35 -13.53
N VAL A 257 13.89 -3.95 -12.93
CA VAL A 257 13.79 -2.71 -12.13
C VAL A 257 13.62 -2.97 -10.63
N VAL A 258 13.41 -4.22 -10.20
CA VAL A 258 13.41 -4.57 -8.77
C VAL A 258 14.80 -5.08 -8.42
N PRO A 259 15.57 -4.42 -7.53
CA PRO A 259 16.84 -4.96 -7.10
C PRO A 259 16.60 -6.30 -6.40
N VAL A 260 17.07 -7.36 -7.05
CA VAL A 260 17.29 -8.65 -6.43
C VAL A 260 18.31 -8.41 -5.31
N PHE A 261 17.86 -8.48 -4.06
CA PHE A 261 18.77 -8.38 -2.92
C PHE A 261 19.76 -9.55 -2.96
N PRO A 262 21.07 -9.29 -2.82
CA PRO A 262 22.04 -10.35 -2.55
C PRO A 262 21.85 -10.86 -1.12
N CYS A 263 22.10 -12.16 -0.96
CA CYS A 263 22.09 -12.90 0.31
C CYS A 263 22.97 -12.27 1.40
#